data_AF-A0A6D1ABP4-F1
#
_entry.id   AF-A0A6D1ABP4-F1
#
_cell.length_a   1.000
_cell.length_b   1.000
_cell.length_c   1.000
_cell.angle_alpha   90.00
_cell.angle_beta   90.00
_cell.angle_gamma   90.00
#
_symmetry.space_group_name_H-M   'P 1'
#
loop_
_entity.id
_entity.type
_entity.pdbx_description
1 polymer ?
#
loop_
_entity_poly.entity_id
_entity_poly.type
_entity_poly.pdbx_seq_one_letter_code
_entity_poly.pdbx_strand_id
1 'polypeptide(L)'
;NPEIHGNTFLEVVWTVIPILIVIALSVPTVQTIYSLEKAPEATKDKEPLVVYATSVDWKWVFSYPEQDIETVNYLNIPVDRPILFKISSAD
;
A
#
# COMPACT_ATOMS: atom_id res chain seq x y z
N ASN A 1 7.16 -54.35 -12.43
CA ASN A 1 7.15 -52.94 -11.98
C ASN A 1 5.69 -52.52 -11.91
N PRO A 2 5.13 -52.07 -10.77
CA PRO A 2 3.79 -51.52 -10.82
C PRO A 2 3.87 -50.11 -11.43
N GLU A 3 3.19 -49.90 -12.55
CA GLU A 3 3.01 -48.59 -13.15
C GLU A 3 1.85 -47.89 -12.44
N ILE A 4 2.18 -46.99 -11.51
CA ILE A 4 1.20 -46.18 -10.80
C ILE A 4 0.94 -44.92 -11.64
N HIS A 5 -0.24 -44.83 -12.26
CA HIS A 5 -0.62 -43.72 -13.14
C HIS A 5 -1.38 -42.56 -12.45
N GLY A 6 -1.45 -42.57 -11.11
CA GLY A 6 -2.08 -41.50 -10.33
C GLY A 6 -3.48 -41.86 -9.80
N ASN A 7 -4.09 -40.90 -9.11
CA ASN A 7 -5.43 -41.03 -8.54
C ASN A 7 -6.19 -39.73 -8.73
N THR A 8 -7.14 -39.73 -9.67
CA THR A 8 -7.97 -38.57 -10.03
C THR A 8 -8.72 -37.97 -8.84
N PHE A 9 -9.15 -38.79 -7.87
CA PHE A 9 -9.81 -38.28 -6.68
C PHE A 9 -8.85 -37.48 -5.80
N LEU A 10 -7.63 -37.99 -5.60
CA LEU A 10 -6.60 -37.32 -4.81
C LEU A 10 -6.15 -36.02 -5.50
N GLU A 11 -6.04 -36.05 -6.83
CA GLU A 11 -5.78 -34.90 -7.69
C GLU A 11 -6.79 -33.77 -7.54
N VAL A 12 -8.09 -34.12 -7.54
CA VAL A 12 -9.15 -33.14 -7.33
C VAL A 12 -9.06 -32.55 -5.92
N VAL A 13 -8.86 -33.37 -4.89
CA VAL A 13 -8.81 -32.90 -3.50
C VAL A 13 -7.64 -31.93 -3.28
N TRP A 14 -6.43 -32.28 -3.71
CA TRP A 14 -5.27 -31.40 -3.52
C TRP A 14 -5.30 -30.16 -4.42
N THR A 15 -6.14 -30.14 -5.46
CA THR A 15 -6.31 -28.96 -6.31
C THR A 15 -7.36 -28.02 -5.73
N VAL A 16 -8.48 -28.57 -5.25
CA VAL A 16 -9.61 -27.79 -4.71
C VAL A 16 -9.25 -27.13 -3.38
N ILE A 17 -8.55 -27.82 -2.48
CA ILE A 17 -8.19 -27.28 -1.16
C ILE A 17 -7.38 -25.97 -1.29
N PRO A 18 -6.26 -25.90 -2.03
CA PRO A 18 -5.53 -24.65 -2.25
C PRO A 18 -6.37 -23.55 -2.90
N ILE A 19 -7.24 -23.89 -3.86
CA ILE A 19 -8.13 -22.90 -4.51
C ILE A 19 -9.07 -22.26 -3.48
N LEU A 20 -9.69 -23.07 -2.63
CA LEU A 20 -10.60 -22.57 -1.58
C LEU A 20 -9.86 -21.68 -0.56
N ILE A 21 -8.63 -22.04 -0.21
CA ILE A 21 -7.79 -21.22 0.68
C ILE A 21 -7.52 -19.84 0.06
N VAL A 22 -7.15 -19.79 -1.23
CA VAL A 22 -6.90 -18.52 -1.93
C VAL A 22 -8.17 -17.66 -1.99
N ILE A 23 -9.34 -18.27 -2.27
CA ILE A 23 -10.62 -17.54 -2.28
C ILE A 23 -10.96 -16.99 -0.89
N ALA A 24 -10.75 -17.78 0.17
CA ALA A 24 -11.01 -17.32 1.53
C ALA A 24 -10.10 -16.16 1.94
N LEU A 25 -8.83 -16.18 1.53
CA LEU A 25 -7.86 -15.12 1.82
C LEU A 25 -8.02 -13.87 0.93
N SER A 26 -8.56 -14.02 -0.28
CA SER A 26 -8.69 -12.89 -1.21
C SER A 26 -9.64 -11.82 -0.68
N VAL A 27 -10.73 -12.21 -0.01
CA VAL A 27 -11.75 -11.29 0.53
C VAL A 27 -11.16 -10.28 1.53
N PRO A 28 -10.56 -10.69 2.66
CA PRO A 28 -9.97 -9.73 3.60
C PRO A 28 -8.79 -8.98 2.99
N THR A 29 -8.04 -9.59 2.07
CA THR A 29 -6.91 -8.94 1.38
C THR A 29 -7.39 -7.75 0.57
N VAL A 30 -8.40 -7.95 -0.29
CA VAL A 30 -8.96 -6.90 -1.13
C VAL A 30 -9.58 -5.79 -0.28
N GLN A 31 -10.33 -6.14 0.78
CA GLN A 31 -10.88 -5.16 1.71
C GLN A 31 -9.79 -4.30 2.37
N THR A 32 -8.69 -4.93 2.80
CA THR A 32 -7.57 -4.23 3.43
C THR A 32 -6.88 -3.30 2.43
N ILE A 33 -6.59 -3.77 1.21
CA ILE A 33 -6.00 -2.94 0.16
C ILE A 33 -6.85 -1.70 -0.10
N TYR A 34 -8.15 -1.87 -0.35
CA TYR A 34 -9.05 -0.73 -0.57
C TYR A 34 -9.15 0.20 0.63
N SER A 35 -9.00 -0.29 1.86
CA SER A 35 -8.99 0.56 3.04
C SER A 35 -7.71 1.40 3.17
N LEU A 36 -6.57 0.89 2.71
CA LEU A 36 -5.26 1.54 2.78
C LEU A 36 -5.03 2.52 1.62
N GLU A 37 -5.54 2.21 0.43
CA GLU A 37 -5.40 3.07 -0.76
C GLU A 37 -6.27 4.32 -0.72
N LYS A 38 -7.33 4.33 0.10
CA LYS A 38 -8.15 5.52 0.28
C LYS A 38 -7.28 6.65 0.80
N ALA A 39 -7.21 7.73 0.00
CA ALA A 39 -6.58 8.96 0.43
C ALA A 39 -7.15 9.37 1.80
N PRO A 40 -6.32 9.87 2.73
CA PRO A 40 -6.80 10.29 4.03
C PRO A 40 -7.96 11.26 3.86
N GLU A 41 -9.13 10.87 4.36
CA GLU A 41 -10.30 11.71 4.29
C GLU A 41 -10.03 13.00 5.07
N ALA A 42 -10.50 14.14 4.52
CA ALA A 42 -10.52 15.38 5.29
C ALA A 42 -11.33 15.14 6.55
N THR A 43 -10.67 15.19 7.70
CA THR A 43 -11.37 15.16 8.99
C THR A 43 -12.22 16.41 9.10
N LYS A 44 -13.35 16.36 9.84
CA LYS A 44 -14.30 17.47 9.99
C LYS A 44 -13.65 18.83 10.33
N ASP A 45 -12.48 18.80 10.98
CA ASP A 45 -11.82 19.99 11.50
C ASP A 45 -10.52 20.38 10.76
N LYS A 46 -9.95 19.51 9.91
CA LYS A 46 -8.65 19.76 9.24
C LYS A 46 -8.54 19.07 7.87
N GLU A 47 -8.18 19.85 6.86
CA GLU A 47 -7.76 19.35 5.54
C GLU A 47 -6.38 18.66 5.64
N PRO A 48 -6.14 17.58 4.88
CA PRO A 48 -4.84 16.91 4.88
C PRO A 48 -3.72 17.85 4.45
N LEU A 49 -2.60 17.88 5.17
CA LEU A 49 -1.41 18.61 4.74
C LEU A 49 -0.81 17.91 3.52
N VAL A 50 -0.66 18.62 2.41
CA VAL A 50 -0.01 18.07 1.22
C VAL A 50 1.51 18.20 1.35
N VAL A 51 2.24 17.07 1.31
CA VAL A 51 3.70 17.04 1.32
C VAL A 51 4.19 16.36 0.06
N TYR A 52 5.03 17.05 -0.71
CA TYR A 52 5.70 16.47 -1.87
C TYR A 52 7.01 15.84 -1.40
N ALA A 53 7.16 14.52 -1.59
CA ALA A 53 8.38 13.79 -1.25
C ALA A 53 9.10 13.43 -2.55
N THR A 54 10.18 14.15 -2.87
CA THR A 54 10.97 13.95 -4.09
C THR A 54 12.26 13.25 -3.73
N SER A 55 12.48 12.08 -4.33
CA SER A 55 13.79 11.41 -4.32
C SER A 55 14.72 12.11 -5.31
N VAL A 56 15.91 12.48 -4.85
CA VAL A 56 17.02 12.98 -5.69
C VAL A 56 18.30 12.22 -5.32
N ASP A 57 19.41 12.47 -6.04
CA ASP A 57 20.70 11.84 -5.75
C ASP A 57 21.09 11.92 -4.26
N TRP A 58 20.96 10.77 -3.59
CA TRP A 58 21.34 10.53 -2.19
C TRP A 58 20.64 11.42 -1.16
N LYS A 59 19.52 12.05 -1.52
CA LYS A 59 18.77 12.95 -0.64
C LYS A 59 17.27 12.81 -0.88
N TRP A 60 16.51 13.13 0.16
CA TRP A 60 15.08 13.33 0.07
C TRP A 60 14.78 14.81 0.21
N VAL A 61 13.96 15.35 -0.68
CA VAL A 61 13.44 16.72 -0.61
C VAL A 61 11.96 16.65 -0.27
N PHE A 62 11.55 17.35 0.79
CA PHE A 62 10.16 17.47 1.22
C PHE A 62 9.68 18.90 1.02
N SER A 63 8.72 19.12 0.13
CA SER A 63 8.15 20.44 -0.16
C SER A 63 6.75 20.56 0.43
N TYR A 64 6.49 21.71 1.07
CA TYR A 64 5.23 22.02 1.76
C TYR A 64 4.60 23.26 1.09
N PRO A 65 3.73 23.10 0.07
CA PRO A 65 3.24 24.22 -0.73
C PRO A 65 2.40 25.22 0.05
N GLU A 66 1.68 24.77 1.08
CA GLU A 66 0.89 25.64 1.96
C GLU A 66 1.77 26.63 2.74
N GLN A 67 2.98 26.22 3.10
CA GLN A 67 3.91 27.01 3.92
C GLN A 67 5.01 27.66 3.08
N ASP A 68 5.10 27.35 1.78
CA ASP A 68 6.16 27.79 0.87
C ASP A 68 7.57 27.48 1.40
N ILE A 69 7.72 26.28 1.99
CA ILE A 69 9.02 25.80 2.53
C ILE A 69 9.40 24.45 1.92
N GLU A 70 10.70 24.20 1.91
CA GLU A 70 11.29 22.91 1.54
C GLU A 70 12.34 22.49 2.56
N THR A 71 12.41 21.19 2.83
CA THR A 71 13.40 20.61 3.74
C THR A 71 14.13 19.45 3.06
N VAL A 72 15.42 19.31 3.36
CA VAL A 72 16.24 18.20 2.85
C VAL A 72 16.47 17.21 3.98
N ASN A 73 16.18 15.92 3.73
CA ASN A 73 16.36 14.78 4.62
C ASN A 73 15.57 14.81 5.95
N TYR A 74 14.86 15.90 6.25
CA TYR A 74 14.03 16.02 7.45
C TYR A 74 12.58 16.27 7.08
N LEU A 75 11.68 15.47 7.63
CA LEU A 75 10.24 15.58 7.44
C LEU A 75 9.62 16.04 8.76
N ASN A 76 8.90 17.17 8.75
CA ASN A 76 8.21 17.72 9.91
C ASN A 76 6.70 17.56 9.70
N ILE A 77 6.06 16.76 10.54
CA ILE A 77 4.62 16.52 10.48
C ILE A 77 3.91 17.09 11.72
N PRO A 78 2.81 17.83 11.56
CA PRO A 78 1.99 18.26 12.68
C PRO A 78 1.29 17.07 13.35
N VAL A 79 1.16 17.15 14.67
CA VAL A 79 0.36 16.17 15.44
C VAL A 79 -1.12 16.35 15.11
N ASP A 80 -1.85 15.24 14.99
CA ASP A 80 -3.31 15.21 14.76
C ASP A 80 -3.78 15.96 13.50
N ARG A 81 -3.03 15.88 12.39
CA ARG A 81 -3.48 16.32 11.06
C ARG A 81 -3.12 15.23 10.03
N PRO A 82 -4.08 14.74 9.23
CA PRO A 82 -3.78 13.79 8.17
C PRO A 82 -2.77 14.38 7.17
N ILE A 83 -1.88 13.55 6.62
CA ILE A 83 -0.87 13.98 5.64
C ILE A 83 -1.12 13.27 4.32
N LEU A 84 -1.20 14.03 3.23
CA LEU A 84 -1.26 13.52 1.87
C LEU A 84 0.13 13.61 1.24
N PHE A 85 0.83 12.48 1.14
CA PHE A 85 2.10 12.41 0.44
C PHE A 85 1.90 12.32 -1.07
N LYS A 86 2.60 13.18 -1.80
CA LYS A 86 2.78 13.08 -3.25
C LYS A 86 4.23 12.74 -3.53
N ILE A 87 4.48 11.49 -3.91
CA ILE A 87 5.84 10.98 -4.09
C ILE A 87 6.25 11.13 -5.56
N SER A 88 7.44 11.68 -5.80
CA SER A 88 8.05 11.79 -7.13
C SER A 88 9.53 11.45 -7.06
N SER A 89 10.15 11.26 -8.22
CA SER A 89 11.60 11.19 -8.38
C SER A 89 12.05 12.30 -9.31
N ALA A 90 13.20 12.88 -9.04
CA ALA A 90 13.93 13.70 -10.00
C ALA A 90 15.29 13.03 -10.23
N ASP A 91 15.59 12.78 -11.51
CA ASP A 91 16.86 12.18 -11.97
C ASP A 91 18.03 13.15 -11.77
#